data_AF-A0A6N9C3S5-F1
#
_entry.id   AF-A0A6N9C3S5-F1
#
_cell.length_a   1.000
_cell.length_b   1.000
_cell.length_c   1.000
_cell.angle_alpha   90.00
_cell.angle_beta   90.00
_cell.angle_gamma   90.00
#
_symmetry.space_group_name_H-M   'P 1'
#
loop_
_entity.id
_entity.type
_entity.pdbx_description
1 polymer ?
#
loop_
_entity_poly.entity_id
_entity_poly.type
_entity_poly.pdbx_seq_one_letter_code
_entity_poly.pdbx_strand_id
1 'polypeptide(L)'
;MKRAWIGLSFLLIISACSDRNTPEGVAEDFVYNYYLHANQGMALRLSDGLAKEKLETEIEFLREVRSGSDQSQVKPNIEYKQVGKKIEDENRVFFRYQLTIKGTSFSNTVRNTVIFTELIDGQWKITNFDEYAE
;
A
#
# COMPACT_ATOMS: atom_id res chain seq x y z
N MET A 1 29.83 -53.47 -16.15
CA MET A 1 30.49 -52.36 -15.45
C MET A 1 29.58 -51.14 -15.54
N LYS A 2 29.03 -50.70 -14.41
CA LYS A 2 28.05 -49.60 -14.31
C LYS A 2 28.82 -48.27 -14.29
N ARG A 3 28.52 -47.36 -15.21
CA ARG A 3 28.98 -45.97 -15.14
C ARG A 3 27.76 -45.06 -15.17
N ALA A 4 27.24 -44.82 -13.97
CA ALA A 4 26.41 -43.66 -13.70
C ALA A 4 27.32 -42.42 -13.79
N TRP A 5 26.99 -41.48 -14.66
CA TRP A 5 27.55 -40.14 -14.55
C TRP A 5 26.40 -39.18 -14.28
N ILE A 6 26.29 -38.83 -13.01
CA ILE A 6 25.39 -37.83 -12.47
C ILE A 6 25.93 -36.45 -12.86
N GLY A 7 25.05 -35.66 -13.48
CA GLY A 7 24.81 -34.26 -13.08
C GLY A 7 25.67 -33.18 -13.73
N LEU A 8 25.00 -32.23 -14.37
CA LEU A 8 24.90 -30.86 -13.84
C LEU A 8 23.70 -30.16 -14.50
N SER A 9 22.50 -30.41 -13.96
CA SER A 9 21.31 -29.64 -14.35
C SER A 9 21.39 -28.29 -13.63
N PHE A 10 21.80 -27.27 -14.36
CA PHE A 10 21.89 -25.89 -13.89
C PHE A 10 20.46 -25.36 -13.71
N LEU A 11 19.91 -25.51 -12.51
CA LEU A 11 18.66 -24.86 -12.11
C LEU A 11 18.92 -23.35 -12.02
N LEU A 12 18.67 -22.64 -13.12
CA LEU A 12 18.50 -21.20 -13.13
C LEU A 12 17.21 -20.87 -12.38
N ILE A 13 17.31 -20.69 -11.06
CA ILE A 13 16.29 -20.01 -10.28
C ILE A 13 16.41 -18.53 -10.63
N ILE A 14 15.74 -18.12 -11.71
CA ILE A 14 15.51 -16.71 -12.00
C ILE A 14 14.53 -16.26 -10.93
N SER A 15 15.06 -15.64 -9.87
CA SER A 15 14.27 -14.88 -8.91
C SER A 15 13.58 -13.75 -9.68
N ALA A 16 12.36 -13.99 -10.15
CA ALA A 16 11.45 -12.95 -10.57
C ALA A 16 11.10 -12.13 -9.32
N CYS A 17 11.96 -11.18 -8.96
CA CYS A 17 11.51 -10.00 -8.24
C CYS A 17 10.48 -9.36 -9.17
N SER A 18 9.21 -9.69 -8.93
CA SER A 18 8.08 -9.03 -9.59
C SER A 18 8.32 -7.54 -9.53
N ASP A 19 8.40 -6.88 -10.69
CA ASP A 19 8.41 -5.43 -10.74
C ASP A 19 7.12 -4.94 -10.06
N ARG A 20 7.28 -4.20 -8.96
CA ARG A 20 6.16 -3.62 -8.20
C ARG A 20 5.77 -2.25 -8.74
N ASN A 21 6.46 -1.74 -9.77
CA ASN A 21 6.06 -0.54 -10.51
C ASN A 21 4.87 -0.84 -11.45
N THR A 22 3.76 -1.23 -10.85
CA THR A 22 2.47 -1.47 -11.47
C THR A 22 1.41 -0.69 -10.69
N PRO A 23 0.25 -0.37 -11.28
CA PRO A 23 -0.79 0.36 -10.56
C PRO A 23 -1.29 -0.45 -9.34
N GLU A 24 -1.41 -1.78 -9.46
CA GLU A 24 -1.74 -2.66 -8.33
C GLU A 24 -0.66 -2.66 -7.25
N GLY A 25 0.61 -2.77 -7.66
CA GLY A 25 1.74 -2.86 -6.73
C GLY A 25 1.85 -1.60 -5.87
N VAL A 26 1.80 -0.42 -6.51
CA VAL A 26 1.88 0.85 -5.77
C VAL A 26 0.66 1.08 -4.88
N ALA A 27 -0.55 0.70 -5.33
CA ALA A 27 -1.78 0.85 -4.54
C ALA A 27 -1.77 -0.06 -3.30
N GLU A 28 -1.36 -1.32 -3.46
CA GLU A 28 -1.21 -2.25 -2.35
C GLU A 28 -0.13 -1.79 -1.36
N ASP A 29 1.03 -1.38 -1.86
CA ASP A 29 2.12 -0.87 -1.02
C ASP A 29 1.69 0.39 -0.26
N PHE A 30 0.88 1.25 -0.88
CA PHE A 30 0.32 2.40 -0.19
C PHE A 30 -0.64 2.00 0.92
N VAL A 31 -1.60 1.10 0.66
CA VAL A 31 -2.55 0.63 1.68
C VAL A 31 -1.82 -0.03 2.85
N TYR A 32 -0.83 -0.86 2.55
CA TYR A 32 0.01 -1.51 3.53
C TYR A 32 0.75 -0.50 4.42
N ASN A 33 1.45 0.47 3.81
CA ASN A 33 2.24 1.43 4.57
C ASN A 33 1.36 2.43 5.31
N TYR A 34 0.36 3.00 4.65
CA TYR A 34 -0.47 4.07 5.20
C TYR A 34 -1.46 3.55 6.26
N TYR A 35 -2.28 2.55 5.92
CA TYR A 35 -3.35 2.09 6.82
C TYR A 35 -2.85 1.04 7.82
N LEU A 36 -2.14 0.01 7.38
CA LEU A 36 -1.77 -1.11 8.26
C LEU A 36 -0.62 -0.75 9.20
N HIS A 37 0.42 -0.10 8.69
CA HIS A 37 1.63 0.15 9.46
C HIS A 37 1.73 1.56 10.05
N ALA A 38 0.83 2.46 9.66
CA ALA A 38 0.89 3.90 9.97
C ALA A 38 2.26 4.51 9.59
N ASN A 39 2.90 3.97 8.56
CA ASN A 39 4.20 4.39 8.04
C ASN A 39 4.01 5.44 6.94
N GLN A 40 3.66 6.65 7.36
CA GLN A 40 3.41 7.78 6.45
C GLN A 40 4.66 8.16 5.64
N GLY A 41 5.86 7.94 6.15
CA GLY A 41 7.10 8.21 5.40
C GLY A 41 7.26 7.31 4.18
N MET A 42 6.89 6.03 4.30
CA MET A 42 6.90 5.11 3.15
C MET A 42 5.72 5.38 2.21
N ALA A 43 4.53 5.68 2.75
CA ALA A 43 3.39 6.09 1.93
C ALA A 43 3.71 7.34 1.09
N LEU A 44 4.36 8.34 1.69
CA LEU A 44 4.75 9.60 1.03
C LEU A 44 5.68 9.37 -0.16
N ARG A 45 6.59 8.39 -0.09
CA ARG A 45 7.50 8.04 -1.21
C ARG A 45 6.78 7.48 -2.43
N LEU A 46 5.59 6.91 -2.21
CA LEU A 46 4.74 6.36 -3.27
C LEU A 46 3.80 7.44 -3.85
N SER A 47 3.69 8.59 -3.20
CA SER A 47 2.70 9.62 -3.52
C SER A 47 3.27 10.76 -4.37
N ASP A 48 2.40 11.31 -5.20
CA ASP A 48 2.57 12.56 -5.94
C ASP A 48 1.27 13.39 -5.87
N GLY A 49 1.30 14.63 -6.36
CA GLY A 49 0.14 15.51 -6.43
C GLY A 49 -0.60 15.66 -5.09
N LEU A 50 -1.92 15.53 -5.14
CA LEU A 50 -2.79 15.75 -3.98
C LEU A 50 -2.54 14.74 -2.84
N ALA A 51 -2.20 13.49 -3.14
CA ALA A 51 -1.88 12.50 -2.11
C ALA A 51 -0.63 12.91 -1.32
N LYS A 52 0.39 13.44 -2.00
CA LYS A 52 1.61 13.93 -1.37
C LYS A 52 1.30 15.11 -0.43
N GLU A 53 0.54 16.09 -0.91
CA GLU A 53 0.13 17.26 -0.10
C GLU A 53 -0.67 16.85 1.14
N LYS A 54 -1.62 15.91 1.01
CA LYS A 54 -2.41 15.36 2.13
C LYS A 54 -1.50 14.76 3.19
N LEU A 55 -0.54 13.93 2.77
CA LEU A 55 0.40 13.27 3.69
C LEU A 55 1.37 14.25 4.35
N GLU A 56 1.94 15.19 3.60
CA GLU A 56 2.84 16.21 4.17
C GLU A 56 2.11 17.04 5.22
N THR A 57 0.87 17.46 4.94
CA THR A 57 0.02 18.19 5.88
C THR A 57 -0.27 17.37 7.14
N GLU A 58 -0.66 16.10 6.98
CA GLU A 58 -0.95 15.22 8.10
C GLU A 58 0.30 14.96 8.97
N ILE A 59 1.46 14.74 8.34
CA ILE A 59 2.74 14.53 9.03
C ILE A 59 3.12 15.76 9.84
N GLU A 60 2.95 16.96 9.29
CA GLU A 60 3.18 18.22 10.01
C GLU A 60 2.23 18.34 11.19
N PHE A 61 0.92 18.15 10.96
CA PHE A 61 -0.10 18.29 12.00
C PHE A 61 0.11 17.31 13.17
N LEU A 62 0.54 16.08 12.90
CA LEU A 62 0.76 15.06 13.92
C LEU A 62 2.13 15.16 14.62
N ARG A 63 3.01 16.07 14.18
CA ARG A 63 4.38 16.18 14.70
C ARG A 63 4.41 16.45 16.21
N GLU A 64 3.56 17.35 16.68
CA GLU A 64 3.51 17.74 18.10
C GLU A 64 2.99 16.58 18.98
N VAL A 65 1.92 15.91 18.54
CA VAL A 65 1.30 14.77 19.26
C VAL A 65 2.27 13.59 19.38
N ARG A 66 3.06 13.32 18.34
CA ARG A 66 4.05 12.23 18.32
C ARG A 66 5.30 12.50 19.13
N SER A 67 5.64 13.78 19.34
CA SER A 67 6.82 14.18 20.11
C SER A 67 6.59 14.11 21.63
N GLY A 68 5.33 14.15 22.08
CA GLY A 68 4.96 14.22 23.50
C GLY A 68 4.27 12.99 24.09
N SER A 69 3.97 11.95 23.30
CA SER A 69 3.28 10.75 23.78
C SER A 69 4.21 9.53 23.85
N ASP A 70 4.13 8.78 24.95
CA ASP A 70 4.70 7.43 25.04
C ASP A 70 4.03 6.58 23.94
N GLN A 71 4.82 6.15 22.95
CA GLN A 71 4.33 5.56 21.69
C GLN A 71 3.77 4.14 21.86
N SER A 72 3.36 3.75 23.06
CA SER A 72 2.72 2.46 23.35
C SER A 72 1.24 2.42 22.93
N GLN A 73 0.79 3.28 22.01
CA GLN A 73 -0.55 3.18 21.46
C GLN A 73 -0.66 1.84 20.71
N VAL A 74 -1.53 0.97 21.22
CA VAL A 74 -1.86 -0.32 20.60
C VAL A 74 -2.28 -0.03 19.16
N LYS A 75 -1.48 -0.49 18.19
CA LYS A 75 -1.82 -0.34 16.78
C LYS A 75 -3.13 -1.09 16.51
N PRO A 76 -4.14 -0.44 15.89
CA PRO A 76 -5.35 -1.13 15.51
C PRO A 76 -5.01 -2.28 14.56
N ASN A 77 -5.59 -3.45 14.79
CA ASN A 77 -5.44 -4.58 13.86
C ASN A 77 -6.38 -4.34 12.66
N ILE A 78 -5.80 -4.06 11.51
CA ILE A 78 -6.53 -3.70 10.29
C ILE A 78 -6.31 -4.79 9.24
N GLU A 79 -7.41 -5.33 8.72
CA GLU A 79 -7.43 -6.15 7.50
C GLU A 79 -7.86 -5.29 6.32
N TYR A 80 -7.36 -5.58 5.11
CA TYR A 80 -7.82 -4.92 3.89
C TYR A 80 -8.19 -5.93 2.80
N LYS A 81 -9.14 -5.55 1.96
CA LYS A 81 -9.55 -6.31 0.77
C LYS A 81 -9.78 -5.35 -0.39
N GLN A 82 -9.20 -5.64 -1.55
CA GLN A 82 -9.57 -4.92 -2.78
C GLN A 82 -10.97 -5.36 -3.21
N VAL A 83 -11.88 -4.40 -3.34
CA VAL A 83 -13.30 -4.62 -3.70
C VAL A 83 -13.67 -4.03 -5.06
N GLY A 84 -12.76 -3.28 -5.69
CA GLY A 84 -12.98 -2.77 -7.04
C GLY A 84 -11.71 -2.30 -7.72
N LYS A 85 -11.74 -2.29 -9.05
CA LYS A 85 -10.75 -1.69 -9.93
C LYS A 85 -11.49 -0.97 -11.05
N LYS A 86 -11.07 0.24 -11.39
CA LYS A 86 -11.54 0.99 -12.56
C LYS A 86 -10.32 1.49 -13.32
N ILE A 87 -10.20 1.09 -14.58
CA ILE A 87 -9.23 1.67 -15.50
C ILE A 87 -9.89 2.91 -16.11
N GLU A 88 -9.27 4.07 -15.92
CA GLU A 88 -9.75 5.31 -16.55
C GLU A 88 -9.12 5.47 -17.94
N ASP A 89 -7.80 5.27 -18.03
CA ASP A 89 -7.03 5.20 -19.28
C ASP A 89 -5.75 4.36 -19.09
N GLU A 90 -4.85 4.38 -20.07
CA GLU A 90 -3.59 3.62 -20.06
C GLU A 90 -2.62 4.03 -18.94
N ASN A 91 -2.74 5.27 -18.44
CA ASN A 91 -1.87 5.86 -17.43
C ASN A 91 -2.61 6.09 -16.11
N ARG A 92 -3.90 5.77 -15.99
CA ARG A 92 -4.72 6.03 -14.79
C ARG A 92 -5.59 4.85 -14.40
N VAL A 93 -5.39 4.39 -13.16
CA VAL A 93 -6.16 3.28 -12.58
C VAL A 93 -6.56 3.62 -11.16
N PHE A 94 -7.81 3.31 -10.80
CA PHE A 94 -8.34 3.51 -9.46
C PHE A 94 -8.71 2.18 -8.82
N PHE A 95 -8.42 2.04 -7.54
CA PHE A 95 -8.70 0.85 -6.77
C PHE A 95 -9.60 1.20 -5.60
N ARG A 96 -10.61 0.36 -5.33
CA ARG A 96 -11.42 0.46 -4.12
C ARG A 96 -11.00 -0.63 -3.16
N TYR A 97 -10.77 -0.25 -1.91
CA TYR A 97 -10.45 -1.15 -0.82
C TYR A 97 -11.47 -1.00 0.30
N GLN A 98 -11.78 -2.13 0.93
CA GLN A 98 -12.50 -2.18 2.19
C GLN A 98 -11.49 -2.52 3.30
N LEU A 99 -11.46 -1.68 4.33
CA LEU A 99 -10.63 -1.82 5.52
C LEU A 99 -11.51 -2.28 6.68
N THR A 100 -11.13 -3.36 7.36
CA THR A 100 -11.79 -3.85 8.57
C THR A 100 -10.89 -3.63 9.76
N ILE A 101 -11.26 -2.67 10.60
CA ILE A 101 -10.58 -2.35 11.85
C ILE A 101 -11.15 -3.27 12.93
N LYS A 102 -10.33 -4.18 13.45
CA LYS A 102 -10.72 -5.11 14.51
C LYS A 102 -10.67 -4.41 15.87
N GLY A 103 -11.81 -4.37 16.55
CA GLY A 103 -11.87 -3.88 17.92
C GLY A 103 -11.61 -5.02 18.90
N THR A 104 -10.66 -4.85 19.82
CA THR A 104 -10.47 -5.80 20.92
C THR A 104 -11.55 -5.65 22.00
N SER A 105 -12.13 -4.46 22.13
CA SER A 105 -13.15 -4.12 23.15
C SER A 105 -14.39 -3.44 22.55
N PHE A 106 -14.50 -3.40 21.22
CA PHE A 106 -15.62 -2.81 20.48
C PHE A 106 -15.87 -3.60 19.19
N SER A 107 -17.02 -3.39 18.55
CA SER A 107 -17.36 -4.06 17.29
C SER A 107 -16.40 -3.66 16.17
N ASN A 108 -16.14 -4.58 15.24
CA ASN A 108 -15.35 -4.26 14.06
C ASN A 108 -15.95 -3.05 13.32
N THR A 109 -15.09 -2.15 12.88
CA THR A 109 -15.47 -0.99 12.06
C THR A 109 -15.00 -1.21 10.64
N VAL A 110 -15.87 -0.96 9.67
CA VAL A 110 -15.54 -1.04 8.24
C VAL A 110 -15.36 0.37 7.69
N ARG A 111 -14.31 0.59 6.91
CA ARG A 111 -14.09 1.81 6.12
C ARG A 111 -13.86 1.46 4.67
N ASN A 112 -14.40 2.25 3.77
CA ASN A 112 -14.16 2.08 2.34
C ASN A 112 -13.30 3.23 1.83
N THR A 113 -12.27 2.90 1.06
CA THR A 113 -11.33 3.87 0.50
C THR A 113 -11.15 3.66 -0.99
N VAL A 114 -10.95 4.75 -1.71
CA VAL A 114 -10.52 4.75 -3.11
C VAL A 114 -9.09 5.27 -3.20
N ILE A 115 -8.25 4.55 -3.92
CA ILE A 115 -6.84 4.88 -4.18
C ILE A 115 -6.71 5.20 -5.66
N PHE A 116 -6.15 6.38 -5.96
CA PHE A 116 -5.95 6.85 -7.32
C PHE A 116 -4.48 6.69 -7.70
N THR A 117 -4.22 6.02 -8.83
CA THR A 117 -2.87 5.80 -9.34
C THR A 117 -2.69 6.40 -10.72
N GLU A 118 -1.51 6.98 -10.97
CA GLU A 118 -1.13 7.54 -12.27
C GLU A 118 0.32 7.18 -12.62
N LEU A 119 0.59 6.93 -13.90
CA LEU A 119 1.95 6.74 -14.42
C LEU A 119 2.58 8.12 -14.67
N ILE A 120 3.56 8.49 -13.86
CA ILE A 120 4.27 9.78 -13.91
C ILE A 120 5.75 9.48 -14.13
N ASP A 121 6.32 10.02 -15.22
CA ASP A 121 7.73 9.84 -15.57
C ASP A 121 8.20 8.36 -15.57
N GLY A 122 7.32 7.45 -16.01
CA GLY A 122 7.58 6.01 -16.06
C GLY A 122 7.44 5.29 -14.72
N GLN A 123 6.97 5.96 -13.66
CA GLN A 123 6.68 5.38 -12.36
C GLN A 123 5.21 5.50 -11.99
N TRP A 124 4.58 4.42 -11.56
CA TRP A 124 3.25 4.48 -10.98
C TRP A 124 3.32 5.14 -9.60
N LYS A 125 2.46 6.14 -9.39
CA LYS A 125 2.36 6.93 -8.16
C LYS A 125 0.93 6.97 -7.67
N ILE A 126 0.77 7.19 -6.37
CA ILE A 126 -0.53 7.53 -5.76
C ILE A 126 -0.76 9.02 -5.94
N THR A 127 -1.78 9.42 -6.70
CA THR A 127 -2.08 10.84 -6.96
C THR A 127 -3.19 11.38 -6.07
N ASN A 128 -4.05 10.51 -5.54
CA ASN A 128 -5.07 10.85 -4.55
C ASN A 128 -5.50 9.59 -3.76
N PHE A 129 -6.12 9.80 -2.61
CA PHE A 129 -6.85 8.78 -1.86
C PHE A 129 -7.97 9.44 -1.06
N ASP A 130 -9.08 8.74 -0.89
CA ASP A 130 -10.22 9.25 -0.12
C ASP A 130 -11.01 8.12 0.55
N GLU A 131 -11.82 8.48 1.55
CA GLU A 131 -12.83 7.60 2.15
C GLU A 131 -14.20 7.89 1.52
N TYR A 132 -15.04 6.87 1.36
CA TYR A 132 -16.40 7.04 0.84
C TYR A 132 -17.42 6.23 1.63
N ALA A 133 -18.65 6.73 1.71
CA ALA A 133 -19.80 5.99 2.19
C ALA A 133 -20.40 5.17 1.03
N GLU A 134 -20.93 3.98 1.34
CA GLU A 134 -21.72 3.18 0.39
C GLU A 134 -23.09 3.81 0.11
#